data_AF-Q4SUF8-F1
#
_entry.id   AF-Q4SUF8-F1
#
_cell.length_a   1.000
_cell.length_b   1.000
_cell.length_c   1.000
_cell.angle_alpha   90.00
_cell.angle_beta   90.00
_cell.angle_gamma   90.00
#
_symmetry.space_group_name_H-M   'P 1'
#
loop_
_entity.id
_entity.type
_entity.pdbx_description
1 polymer ?
#
loop_
_entity_poly.entity_id
_entity_poly.type
_entity_poly.pdbx_seq_one_letter_code
_entity_poly.pdbx_strand_id
1 'polypeptide(L)'
;SIHNAVISVFQRKELGENDLYTLNEGVRQLLKTELGSFFTEYLQNQLLTKGMVILRDRIRFYEGQKLLDSLADTWDFFFCDVLTMLQAIFYPVQGKEPSVRQLALLHFRNIITLNLKLDEALSRPRARVPPSIIQMLLILQGVHESKGVTDDYLRLEALIQKVVSPYLGTHGLFSRDG
;
A
#
# COMPACT_ATOMS: atom_id res chain seq x y z
N SER A 1 -10.78 19.13 -7.83
CA SER A 1 -11.52 17.86 -8.06
C SER A 1 -10.92 16.77 -7.17
N ILE A 2 -11.70 15.74 -6.83
CA ILE A 2 -11.24 14.62 -5.97
C ILE A 2 -9.98 13.96 -6.54
N HIS A 3 -9.97 13.68 -7.85
CA HIS A 3 -8.80 13.11 -8.51
C HIS A 3 -7.52 13.91 -8.26
N ASN A 4 -7.53 15.22 -8.54
CA ASN A 4 -6.34 16.05 -8.44
C ASN A 4 -5.84 16.16 -7.00
N ALA A 5 -6.75 16.23 -6.02
CA ALA A 5 -6.39 16.26 -4.61
C ALA A 5 -5.69 14.95 -4.21
N VAL A 6 -6.28 13.80 -4.56
CA VAL A 6 -5.67 12.49 -4.25
C VAL A 6 -4.29 12.34 -4.91
N ILE A 7 -4.14 12.71 -6.18
CA ILE A 7 -2.82 12.68 -6.84
C ILE A 7 -1.82 13.63 -6.16
N SER A 8 -2.28 14.79 -5.68
CA SER A 8 -1.43 15.73 -4.95
C SER A 8 -0.92 15.15 -3.64
N VAL A 9 -1.76 14.41 -2.90
CA VAL A 9 -1.36 13.66 -1.71
C VAL A 9 -0.22 12.68 -2.05
N PHE A 10 -0.37 11.84 -3.08
CA PHE A 10 0.70 10.92 -3.51
C PHE A 10 1.98 11.65 -3.98
N GLN A 11 1.88 12.92 -4.37
CA GLN A 11 3.01 13.75 -4.77
C GLN A 11 3.72 14.45 -3.60
N ARG A 12 3.30 14.25 -2.33
CA ARG A 12 3.77 14.99 -1.15
C ARG A 12 3.40 16.47 -1.17
N LYS A 13 2.27 16.82 -1.80
CA LYS A 13 1.74 18.18 -1.75
C LYS A 13 0.70 18.28 -0.65
N GLU A 14 0.72 19.40 0.04
CA GLU A 14 -0.29 19.72 1.04
C GLU A 14 -1.63 20.02 0.35
N LEU A 15 -2.72 19.71 1.05
CA LEU A 15 -4.05 20.18 0.70
C LEU A 15 -4.21 21.61 1.23
N GLY A 16 -4.94 22.44 0.51
CA GLY A 16 -5.25 23.80 0.95
C GLY A 16 -6.18 23.82 2.17
N GLU A 17 -6.32 24.99 2.79
CA GLU A 17 -7.27 25.19 3.88
C GLU A 17 -8.70 24.86 3.42
N ASN A 18 -9.46 24.14 4.26
CA ASN A 18 -10.83 23.68 3.98
C ASN A 18 -11.02 22.74 2.78
N ASP A 19 -9.95 22.29 2.11
CA ASP A 19 -10.05 21.33 1.02
C ASP A 19 -10.69 20.02 1.47
N LEU A 20 -10.35 19.55 2.68
CA LEU A 20 -10.87 18.28 3.18
C LEU A 20 -12.40 18.29 3.33
N TYR A 21 -12.98 19.41 3.79
CA TYR A 21 -14.43 19.57 3.87
C TYR A 21 -15.06 19.51 2.47
N THR A 22 -14.50 20.28 1.53
CA THR A 22 -14.97 20.34 0.14
C THR A 22 -14.88 18.98 -0.55
N LEU A 23 -13.80 18.24 -0.30
CA LEU A 23 -13.59 16.90 -0.83
C LEU A 23 -14.59 15.90 -0.25
N ASN A 24 -14.81 15.94 1.06
CA ASN A 24 -15.80 15.09 1.73
C ASN A 24 -17.21 15.33 1.19
N GLU A 25 -17.63 16.58 1.03
CA GLU A 25 -18.92 16.90 0.43
C GLU A 25 -18.98 16.45 -1.04
N GLY A 26 -17.91 16.66 -1.81
CA GLY A 26 -17.81 16.13 -3.17
C GLY A 26 -18.00 14.62 -3.24
N VAL A 27 -17.41 13.85 -2.32
CA VAL A 27 -17.59 12.40 -2.21
C VAL A 27 -19.04 12.07 -1.84
N ARG A 28 -19.65 12.75 -0.87
CA ARG A 28 -21.07 12.52 -0.51
C ARG A 28 -22.00 12.75 -1.70
N GLN A 29 -21.78 13.81 -2.47
CA GLN A 29 -22.60 14.09 -3.65
C GLN A 29 -22.41 13.01 -4.72
N LEU A 30 -21.17 12.60 -4.99
CA LEU A 30 -20.86 11.52 -5.93
C LEU A 30 -21.61 10.22 -5.56
N LEU A 31 -21.62 9.86 -4.27
CA LEU A 31 -22.28 8.64 -3.79
C LEU A 31 -23.80 8.64 -3.96
N LYS A 32 -24.43 9.82 -4.06
CA LYS A 32 -25.88 9.96 -4.31
C LYS A 32 -26.24 9.82 -5.79
N THR A 33 -25.26 9.83 -6.68
CA THR A 33 -25.47 9.64 -8.13
C THR A 33 -25.35 8.18 -8.52
N GLU A 34 -25.74 7.83 -9.74
CA GLU A 34 -25.57 6.48 -10.30
C GLU A 34 -24.10 6.03 -10.29
N LEU A 35 -23.16 6.98 -10.43
CA LEU A 35 -21.72 6.74 -10.36
C LEU A 35 -21.23 6.27 -8.98
N GLY A 36 -22.04 6.46 -7.92
CA GLY A 36 -21.72 6.03 -6.57
C GLY A 36 -21.58 4.51 -6.43
N SER A 37 -22.22 3.74 -7.32
CA SER A 37 -22.12 2.27 -7.38
C SER A 37 -20.74 1.81 -7.87
N PHE A 38 -20.12 2.55 -8.78
CA PHE A 38 -18.78 2.30 -9.34
C PHE A 38 -17.65 2.93 -8.52
N PHE A 39 -17.96 3.52 -7.37
CA PHE A 39 -16.97 4.27 -6.58
C PHE A 39 -15.74 3.44 -6.20
N THR A 40 -15.94 2.18 -5.80
CA THR A 40 -14.83 1.27 -5.44
C THR A 40 -13.89 1.05 -6.62
N GLU A 41 -14.45 0.79 -7.80
CA GLU A 41 -13.69 0.63 -9.04
C GLU A 41 -12.94 1.91 -9.42
N TYR A 42 -13.60 3.06 -9.30
CA TYR A 42 -12.97 4.36 -9.53
C TYR A 42 -11.79 4.60 -8.59
N LEU A 43 -11.96 4.33 -7.29
CA LEU A 43 -10.90 4.44 -6.28
C LEU A 43 -9.70 3.55 -6.64
N GLN A 44 -9.95 2.27 -6.97
CA GLN A 44 -8.89 1.32 -7.31
C GLN A 44 -8.17 1.69 -8.62
N ASN A 45 -8.93 1.83 -9.71
CA ASN A 45 -8.39 1.88 -11.07
C ASN A 45 -7.87 3.27 -11.43
N GLN A 46 -8.50 4.33 -10.93
CA GLN A 46 -8.17 5.70 -11.35
C GLN A 46 -7.31 6.45 -10.33
N LEU A 47 -7.48 6.17 -9.04
CA LEU A 47 -6.81 6.91 -7.97
C LEU A 47 -5.64 6.14 -7.38
N LEU A 48 -5.90 4.98 -6.78
CA LEU A 48 -4.87 4.17 -6.12
C LEU A 48 -3.84 3.67 -7.12
N THR A 49 -4.26 3.12 -8.26
CA THR A 49 -3.32 2.61 -9.28
C THR A 49 -2.35 3.71 -9.73
N LYS A 50 -2.88 4.90 -10.08
CA LYS A 50 -2.04 6.04 -10.52
C LYS A 50 -1.14 6.54 -9.40
N GLY A 51 -1.67 6.66 -8.17
CA GLY A 51 -0.90 7.07 -6.99
C GLY A 51 0.26 6.13 -6.67
N MET A 52 0.01 4.82 -6.67
CA MET A 52 1.06 3.81 -6.42
C MET A 52 2.15 3.81 -7.48
N VAL A 53 1.79 3.99 -8.76
CA VAL A 53 2.78 4.11 -9.84
C VAL A 53 3.70 5.31 -9.61
N ILE A 54 3.16 6.45 -9.15
CA ILE A 54 3.98 7.63 -8.81
C ILE A 54 4.99 7.29 -7.70
N LEU A 55 4.58 6.58 -6.65
CA LEU A 55 5.49 6.18 -5.57
C LEU A 55 6.54 5.18 -6.06
N ARG A 56 6.11 4.12 -6.74
CA ARG A 56 6.98 3.08 -7.27
C ARG A 56 8.04 3.63 -8.21
N ASP A 57 7.65 4.52 -9.12
CA ASP A 57 8.55 5.04 -10.15
C ASP A 57 9.71 5.87 -9.57
N ARG A 58 9.59 6.36 -8.32
CA ARG A 58 10.68 7.02 -7.59
C ARG A 58 11.76 6.06 -7.10
N ILE A 59 11.42 4.78 -6.90
CA ILE A 59 12.33 3.79 -6.27
C ILE A 59 12.62 2.56 -7.14
N ARG A 60 11.90 2.35 -8.25
CA ARG A 60 11.98 1.13 -9.08
C ARG A 60 13.36 0.82 -9.68
N PHE A 61 14.23 1.82 -9.76
CA PHE A 61 15.59 1.67 -10.31
C PHE A 61 16.65 1.45 -9.21
N TYR A 62 16.27 1.47 -7.95
CA TYR A 62 17.19 1.21 -6.85
C TYR A 62 17.31 -0.29 -6.57
N GLU A 63 18.48 -0.69 -6.08
CA GLU A 63 18.80 -2.08 -5.77
C GLU A 63 19.57 -2.18 -4.44
N GLY A 64 19.59 -3.37 -3.83
CA GLY A 64 20.31 -3.63 -2.59
C GLY A 64 19.90 -2.71 -1.44
N GLN A 65 20.89 -2.25 -0.65
CA GLN A 65 20.62 -1.42 0.53
C GLN A 65 19.87 -0.14 0.18
N LYS A 66 20.21 0.51 -0.94
CA LYS A 66 19.51 1.73 -1.38
C LYS A 66 18.02 1.47 -1.66
N LEU A 67 17.69 0.30 -2.22
CA LEU A 67 16.29 -0.11 -2.39
C LEU A 67 15.60 -0.28 -1.04
N LEU A 68 16.25 -0.95 -0.08
CA LEU A 68 15.69 -1.16 1.25
C LEU A 68 15.41 0.18 1.96
N ASP A 69 16.39 1.08 1.98
CA ASP A 69 16.26 2.38 2.64
C ASP A 69 15.17 3.23 1.96
N SER A 70 15.16 3.26 0.62
CA SER A 70 14.16 4.05 -0.13
C SER A 70 12.74 3.47 -0.04
N LEU A 71 12.62 2.13 0.05
CA LEU A 71 11.33 1.47 0.26
C LEU A 71 10.80 1.74 1.66
N ALA A 72 11.66 1.76 2.68
CA ALA A 72 11.29 2.16 4.04
C ALA A 72 10.74 3.61 4.06
N ASP A 73 11.46 4.56 3.46
CA ASP A 73 11.01 5.97 3.38
C ASP A 73 9.69 6.12 2.59
N THR A 74 9.53 5.32 1.53
CA THR A 74 8.31 5.32 0.71
C THR A 74 7.14 4.73 1.47
N TRP A 75 7.38 3.67 2.23
CA TRP A 75 6.39 3.03 3.08
C TRP A 75 5.96 3.95 4.23
N ASP A 76 6.90 4.58 4.94
CA ASP A 76 6.57 5.46 6.07
C ASP A 76 5.72 6.64 5.59
N PHE A 77 6.09 7.25 4.46
CA PHE A 77 5.28 8.28 3.83
C PHE A 77 3.89 7.77 3.40
N PHE A 78 3.83 6.60 2.76
CA PHE A 78 2.56 6.04 2.34
C PHE A 78 1.65 5.74 3.55
N PHE A 79 2.18 5.10 4.57
CA PHE A 79 1.42 4.59 5.70
C PHE A 79 0.98 5.69 6.66
N CYS A 80 1.87 6.65 6.95
CA CYS A 80 1.61 7.74 7.89
C CYS A 80 0.85 8.90 7.24
N ASP A 81 1.17 9.26 5.99
CA ASP A 81 0.61 10.47 5.36
C ASP A 81 -0.43 10.13 4.29
N VAL A 82 -0.09 9.31 3.30
CA VAL A 82 -0.99 9.06 2.16
C VAL A 82 -2.24 8.30 2.61
N LEU A 83 -2.07 7.21 3.36
CA LEU A 83 -3.14 6.35 3.80
C LEU A 83 -4.10 7.08 4.73
N THR A 84 -3.58 7.85 5.69
CA THR A 84 -4.38 8.64 6.62
C THR A 84 -5.18 9.71 5.87
N MET A 85 -4.56 10.40 4.93
CA MET A 85 -5.23 11.43 4.12
C MET A 85 -6.28 10.83 3.18
N LEU A 86 -6.01 9.67 2.58
CA LEU A 86 -7.02 8.93 1.80
C LEU A 86 -8.22 8.55 2.67
N GLN A 87 -7.97 8.03 3.88
CA GLN A 87 -9.05 7.68 4.81
C GLN A 87 -9.87 8.92 5.23
N ALA A 88 -9.21 10.09 5.37
CA ALA A 88 -9.86 11.35 5.68
C ALA A 88 -10.71 11.88 4.51
N ILE A 89 -10.17 11.92 3.29
CA ILE A 89 -10.87 12.34 2.06
C ILE A 89 -12.07 11.44 1.77
N PHE A 90 -11.92 10.15 2.04
CA PHE A 90 -12.93 9.13 1.78
C PHE A 90 -13.67 8.71 3.05
N TYR A 91 -13.71 9.58 4.06
CA TYR A 91 -14.49 9.35 5.27
C TYR A 91 -15.97 8.98 4.98
N PRO A 92 -16.67 9.59 4.00
CA PRO A 92 -18.05 9.24 3.68
C PRO A 92 -18.27 7.80 3.18
N VAL A 93 -17.22 7.03 2.87
CA VAL A 93 -17.33 5.63 2.39
C VAL A 93 -16.73 4.60 3.35
N GLN A 94 -16.38 4.96 4.59
CA GLN A 94 -15.71 4.06 5.55
C GLN A 94 -16.53 2.79 5.93
N GLY A 95 -17.83 2.76 5.66
CA GLY A 95 -18.68 1.57 5.86
C GLY A 95 -18.77 0.62 4.66
N LYS A 96 -18.05 0.88 3.55
CA LYS A 96 -18.02 -0.02 2.39
C LYS A 96 -16.90 -1.05 2.54
N GLU A 97 -17.21 -2.30 2.21
CA GLU A 97 -16.23 -3.37 2.08
C GLU A 97 -15.88 -3.62 0.60
N PRO A 98 -14.59 -3.72 0.23
CA PRO A 98 -13.41 -3.56 1.09
C PRO A 98 -13.16 -2.11 1.50
N SER A 99 -12.68 -1.90 2.73
CA SER A 99 -12.38 -0.55 3.23
C SER A 99 -11.31 0.17 2.38
N VAL A 100 -11.32 1.51 2.40
CA VAL A 100 -10.29 2.35 1.73
C VAL A 100 -8.88 1.93 2.14
N ARG A 101 -8.70 1.59 3.42
CA ARG A 101 -7.43 1.10 3.95
C ARG A 101 -7.01 -0.22 3.34
N GLN A 102 -7.93 -1.19 3.30
CA GLN A 102 -7.65 -2.51 2.71
C GLN A 102 -7.29 -2.37 1.22
N LEU A 103 -8.05 -1.58 0.47
CA LEU A 103 -7.76 -1.30 -0.94
C LEU A 103 -6.38 -0.68 -1.11
N ALA A 104 -6.06 0.38 -0.37
CA ALA A 104 -4.77 1.06 -0.47
C ALA A 104 -3.60 0.13 -0.11
N LEU A 105 -3.72 -0.68 0.95
CA LEU A 105 -2.68 -1.64 1.34
C LEU A 105 -2.49 -2.76 0.31
N LEU A 106 -3.58 -3.31 -0.26
CA LEU A 106 -3.51 -4.28 -1.35
C LEU A 106 -2.80 -3.69 -2.58
N HIS A 107 -3.11 -2.45 -2.93
CA HIS A 107 -2.45 -1.78 -4.04
C HIS A 107 -0.96 -1.52 -3.76
N PHE A 108 -0.58 -1.17 -2.53
CA PHE A 108 0.83 -1.02 -2.16
C PHE A 108 1.58 -2.36 -2.27
N ARG A 109 0.98 -3.45 -1.75
CA ARG A 109 1.50 -4.81 -1.86
C ARG A 109 1.74 -5.18 -3.33
N ASN A 110 0.68 -5.11 -4.14
CA ASN A 110 0.70 -5.63 -5.51
C ASN A 110 1.53 -4.74 -6.44
N ILE A 111 1.40 -3.40 -6.38
CA ILE A 111 2.05 -2.50 -7.35
C ILE A 111 3.50 -2.18 -6.96
N ILE A 112 3.82 -2.16 -5.67
CA ILE A 112 5.13 -1.73 -5.18
C ILE A 112 5.90 -2.94 -4.64
N THR A 113 5.44 -3.51 -3.52
CA THR A 113 6.22 -4.52 -2.78
C THR A 113 6.58 -5.74 -3.63
N LEU A 114 5.60 -6.31 -4.33
CA LEU A 114 5.77 -7.52 -5.16
C LEU A 114 6.35 -7.24 -6.56
N ASN A 115 6.53 -5.97 -6.93
CA ASN A 115 7.03 -5.55 -8.25
C ASN A 115 8.41 -4.87 -8.19
N LEU A 116 9.03 -4.86 -7.01
CA LEU A 116 10.42 -4.46 -6.81
C LEU A 116 11.30 -5.70 -6.65
N LYS A 117 12.61 -5.55 -6.87
CA LYS A 117 13.62 -6.60 -6.62
C LYS A 117 13.91 -6.78 -5.11
N LEU A 118 12.87 -6.83 -4.30
CA LEU A 118 12.97 -6.88 -2.84
C LEU A 118 13.54 -8.22 -2.36
N ASP A 119 13.18 -9.33 -3.01
CA ASP A 119 13.73 -10.66 -2.71
C ASP A 119 15.27 -10.66 -2.82
N GLU A 120 15.79 -10.14 -3.93
CA GLU A 120 17.22 -10.01 -4.18
C GLU A 120 17.89 -9.12 -3.14
N ALA A 121 17.28 -7.96 -2.81
CA ALA A 121 17.81 -7.02 -1.85
C ALA A 121 17.89 -7.59 -0.42
N LEU A 122 16.86 -8.31 0.03
CA LEU A 122 16.81 -8.98 1.33
C LEU A 122 17.78 -10.16 1.43
N SER A 123 18.09 -10.80 0.31
CA SER A 123 18.96 -11.98 0.27
C SER A 123 20.46 -11.63 0.22
N ARG A 124 20.83 -10.35 0.06
CA ARG A 124 22.25 -9.96 -0.03
C ARG A 124 22.97 -10.20 1.30
N PRO A 125 24.22 -10.70 1.25
CA PRO A 125 25.07 -10.76 2.44
C PRO A 125 25.18 -9.36 3.07
N ARG A 126 24.93 -9.26 4.38
CA ARG A 126 24.97 -8.01 5.16
C ARG A 126 23.87 -6.98 4.82
N ALA A 127 22.77 -7.40 4.18
CA ALA A 127 21.59 -6.54 4.06
C ALA A 127 21.12 -6.08 5.45
N ARG A 128 20.97 -4.76 5.63
CA ARG A 128 20.43 -4.18 6.86
C ARG A 128 18.97 -3.85 6.60
N VAL A 129 18.08 -4.71 7.09
CA VAL A 129 16.64 -4.54 6.88
C VAL A 129 16.14 -3.42 7.81
N PRO A 130 15.60 -2.30 7.28
CA PRO A 130 15.02 -1.26 8.10
C PRO A 130 13.80 -1.78 8.88
N PRO A 131 13.56 -1.36 10.14
CA PRO A 131 12.39 -1.76 10.92
C PRO A 131 11.06 -1.49 10.18
N SER A 132 10.98 -0.38 9.44
CA SER A 132 9.80 -0.03 8.63
C SER A 132 9.48 -1.09 7.57
N ILE A 133 10.48 -1.79 6.99
CA ILE A 133 10.22 -2.89 6.06
C ILE A 133 9.61 -4.10 6.77
N ILE A 134 10.09 -4.42 7.98
CA ILE A 134 9.53 -5.53 8.77
C ILE A 134 8.07 -5.22 9.14
N GLN A 135 7.82 -4.01 9.64
CA GLN A 135 6.48 -3.54 9.98
C GLN A 135 5.55 -3.52 8.75
N MET A 136 6.05 -3.05 7.60
CA MET A 136 5.33 -3.08 6.32
C MET A 136 4.91 -4.49 5.96
N LEU A 137 5.86 -5.43 5.90
CA LEU A 137 5.59 -6.81 5.47
C LEU A 137 4.57 -7.50 6.40
N LEU A 138 4.69 -7.31 7.72
CA LEU A 138 3.74 -7.82 8.70
C LEU A 138 2.33 -7.19 8.56
N ILE A 139 2.25 -5.89 8.25
CA ILE A 139 0.97 -5.24 8.01
C ILE A 139 0.34 -5.76 6.72
N LEU A 140 1.11 -5.87 5.64
CA LEU A 140 0.60 -6.37 4.36
C LEU A 140 0.17 -7.84 4.43
N GLN A 141 0.77 -8.63 5.32
CA GLN A 141 0.37 -10.02 5.58
C GLN A 141 -1.08 -10.11 6.06
N GLY A 142 -1.53 -9.19 6.93
CA GLY A 142 -2.89 -9.16 7.44
C GLY A 142 -3.94 -8.69 6.44
N VAL A 143 -3.56 -8.40 5.18
CA VAL A 143 -4.44 -7.83 4.16
C VAL A 143 -4.69 -8.86 3.07
N HIS A 144 -5.90 -9.41 3.07
CA HIS A 144 -6.30 -10.50 2.17
C HIS A 144 -7.25 -10.02 1.07
N GLU A 145 -7.18 -10.69 -0.07
CA GLU A 145 -8.17 -10.62 -1.14
C GLU A 145 -9.37 -11.51 -0.78
N SER A 146 -10.55 -11.21 -1.30
CA SER A 146 -11.77 -11.98 -1.03
C SER A 146 -11.76 -13.42 -1.58
N LYS A 147 -10.81 -13.73 -2.47
CA LYS A 147 -10.72 -15.02 -3.18
C LYS A 147 -9.83 -16.07 -2.50
N GLY A 148 -9.40 -15.83 -1.26
CA GLY A 148 -8.54 -16.76 -0.51
C GLY A 148 -7.06 -16.59 -0.82
N VAL A 149 -6.26 -17.65 -0.64
CA VAL A 149 -4.80 -17.63 -0.85
C VAL A 149 -4.49 -17.50 -2.34
N THR A 150 -3.68 -16.49 -2.68
CA THR A 150 -3.24 -16.18 -4.04
C THR A 150 -1.73 -16.36 -4.19
N ASP A 151 -1.24 -16.49 -5.43
CA ASP A 151 0.20 -16.53 -5.70
C ASP A 151 0.92 -15.27 -5.20
N ASP A 152 0.31 -14.09 -5.37
CA ASP A 152 0.81 -12.83 -4.83
C ASP A 152 0.92 -12.86 -3.30
N TYR A 153 -0.04 -13.49 -2.60
CA TYR A 153 0.05 -13.68 -1.16
C TYR A 153 1.20 -14.62 -0.77
N LEU A 154 1.39 -15.74 -1.47
CA LEU A 154 2.50 -16.66 -1.21
C LEU A 154 3.86 -15.99 -1.49
N ARG A 155 3.96 -15.16 -2.53
CA ARG A 155 5.14 -14.34 -2.82
C ARG A 155 5.43 -13.34 -1.70
N LEU A 156 4.40 -12.75 -1.08
CA LEU A 156 4.56 -11.92 0.12
C LEU A 156 5.09 -12.73 1.30
N GLU A 157 4.55 -13.93 1.55
CA GLU A 157 5.03 -14.80 2.63
C GLU A 157 6.51 -15.18 2.47
N ALA A 158 6.95 -15.44 1.24
CA ALA A 158 8.36 -15.72 0.95
C ALA A 158 9.29 -14.55 1.32
N LEU A 159 8.82 -13.30 1.18
CA LEU A 159 9.56 -12.12 1.62
C LEU A 159 9.59 -12.01 3.16
N ILE A 160 8.47 -12.27 3.82
CA ILE A 160 8.36 -12.23 5.30
C ILE A 160 9.32 -13.23 5.95
N GLN A 161 9.40 -14.46 5.40
CA GLN A 161 10.29 -15.52 5.89
C GLN A 161 11.76 -15.11 5.94
N LYS A 162 12.20 -14.14 5.12
CA LYS A 162 13.59 -13.66 5.14
C LYS A 162 13.90 -12.72 6.29
N VAL A 163 12.87 -12.09 6.87
CA VAL A 163 13.01 -11.01 7.86
C VAL A 163 12.38 -11.34 9.21
N VAL A 164 11.52 -12.35 9.27
CA VAL A 164 10.89 -12.87 10.49
C VAL A 164 11.24 -14.36 10.62
N SER A 165 11.79 -14.75 11.77
CA SER A 165 12.05 -16.15 12.09
C SER A 165 11.88 -16.40 13.59
N PRO A 166 11.20 -17.48 14.01
CA PRO A 166 10.45 -18.41 13.15
C PRO A 166 9.21 -17.73 12.53
N TYR A 167 8.77 -18.23 11.37
CA TYR A 167 7.57 -17.75 10.68
C TYR A 167 6.63 -18.91 10.36
N LEU A 168 5.37 -18.81 10.76
CA LEU A 168 4.34 -19.79 10.41
C LEU A 168 3.51 -19.24 9.25
N GLY A 169 3.75 -19.79 8.06
CA GLY A 169 3.05 -19.40 6.83
C GLY A 169 2.04 -20.43 6.36
N THR A 170 1.47 -20.20 5.17
CA THR A 170 0.48 -21.11 4.56
C THR A 170 0.99 -22.55 4.42
N HIS A 171 2.29 -22.73 4.19
CA HIS A 171 2.92 -24.05 4.02
C HIS A 171 3.50 -24.63 5.33
N GLY A 172 3.25 -24.01 6.48
CA GLY A 172 3.72 -24.46 7.78
C GLY A 172 4.88 -23.62 8.34
N LEU A 173 5.61 -24.21 9.28
CA LEU A 173 6.65 -23.53 10.05
C LEU A 173 7.95 -23.41 9.25
N PHE A 174 8.42 -22.19 9.08
CA PHE A 174 9.74 -21.87 8.57
C PHE A 174 10.65 -21.42 9.71
N SER A 175 11.77 -22.13 9.89
CA SER A 175 12.84 -21.79 10.83
C SER A 175 14.15 -21.70 10.05
N ARG A 176 14.95 -20.66 10.29
CA ARG A 176 16.32 -20.57 9.73
C ARG A 176 17.31 -21.47 10.47
N ASP A 177 16.91 -21.97 11.64
CA ASP A 177 17.65 -22.95 12.42
C ASP A 177 17.11 -24.34 12.06
N GLY A 178 17.77 -24.97 11.08
CA GLY A 178 17.52 -26.32 10.56
C GLY A 178 18.65 -26.74 9.63
#